data_AF-A0A6U0FWK2-F1
#
_entry.id   AF-A0A6U0FWK2-F1
#
_cell.length_a   1.000
_cell.length_b   1.000
_cell.length_c   1.000
_cell.angle_alpha   90.00
_cell.angle_beta   90.00
_cell.angle_gamma   90.00
#
_symmetry.space_group_name_H-M   'P 1'
#
loop_
_entity.id
_entity.type
_entity.pdbx_description
1 polymer ?
#
loop_
_entity_poly.entity_id
_entity_poly.type
_entity_poly.pdbx_seq_one_letter_code
_entity_poly.pdbx_strand_id
1 'polypeptide(L)'
;MSQQSQSTAWEEMIGILSVLEDRSTIAVVTLLGSLCPITKAHVQAFVEARRLFLPSNDENMGPPGLETFQEMIGFISVNPDSYVARKFERNGDTLPLTYDERVTLVELAISDAGHHPWMGAEEFEGETCRTLQRHFPNLNFIHFTMNGADDVLRHRKWRWANKNNRFLTMGRKGDTEKVAEAAARAGVNPDFFIMGTELPDISSTAAREVLLKRDRDALSEMLHPNVMEWCLGHKYWDPS
;
A
#
# COMPACT_ATOMS: atom_id res chain seq x y z
N MET A 1 -0.98 16.74 15.74
CA MET A 1 -0.39 15.66 16.56
C MET A 1 0.75 15.11 15.75
N SER A 2 1.96 15.29 16.24
CA SER A 2 3.14 15.69 15.47
C SER A 2 4.37 14.90 15.93
N GLN A 3 5.18 14.42 14.99
CA GLN A 3 6.52 13.80 15.16
C GLN A 3 6.62 12.50 15.99
N GLN A 4 5.73 12.23 16.94
CA GLN A 4 5.91 11.14 17.91
C GLN A 4 5.53 9.75 17.37
N SER A 5 4.52 9.64 16.48
CA SER A 5 4.12 8.38 15.82
C SER A 5 5.12 7.92 14.75
N GLN A 6 5.70 8.86 14.00
CA GLN A 6 6.76 8.57 13.04
C GLN A 6 8.05 8.09 13.73
N SER A 7 8.34 8.59 14.95
CA SER A 7 9.52 8.17 15.74
C SER A 7 9.47 6.69 16.09
N THR A 8 8.32 6.18 16.57
CA THR A 8 8.21 4.79 17.02
C THR A 8 8.24 3.78 15.89
N ALA A 9 7.52 4.03 14.79
CA ALA A 9 7.51 3.10 13.65
C ALA A 9 8.91 3.01 13.00
N TRP A 10 9.61 4.14 12.89
CA TRP A 10 10.98 4.16 12.42
C TRP A 10 11.90 3.36 13.35
N GLU A 11 11.85 3.59 14.67
CA GLU A 11 12.67 2.88 15.65
C GLU A 11 12.43 1.36 15.62
N GLU A 12 11.18 0.91 15.49
CA GLU A 12 10.84 -0.50 15.35
C GLU A 12 11.43 -1.11 14.08
N MET A 13 11.33 -0.42 12.94
CA MET A 13 11.93 -0.87 11.68
C MET A 13 13.46 -0.93 11.78
N ILE A 14 14.10 0.06 12.41
CA ILE A 14 15.54 0.03 12.68
C ILE A 14 15.87 -1.20 13.52
N GLY A 15 15.08 -1.50 14.56
CA GLY A 15 15.22 -2.70 15.37
C GLY A 15 15.20 -3.98 14.54
N ILE A 16 14.18 -4.14 13.69
CA ILE A 16 14.04 -5.30 12.79
C ILE A 16 15.26 -5.45 11.88
N LEU A 17 15.69 -4.37 11.23
CA LEU A 17 16.78 -4.43 10.24
C LEU A 17 18.16 -4.57 10.88
N SER A 18 18.35 -4.07 12.10
CA SER A 18 19.64 -4.08 12.81
C SER A 18 20.16 -5.46 13.20
N VAL A 19 19.27 -6.46 13.27
CA VAL A 19 19.61 -7.82 13.65
C VAL A 19 19.85 -8.74 12.44
N LEU A 20 19.70 -8.23 11.22
CA LEU A 20 19.89 -9.00 9.99
C LEU A 20 21.37 -9.14 9.65
N GLU A 21 21.73 -10.27 9.03
CA GLU A 21 23.10 -10.53 8.58
C GLU A 21 23.49 -9.60 7.43
N ASP A 22 24.78 -9.28 7.34
CA ASP A 22 25.35 -8.54 6.21
C ASP A 22 24.94 -9.19 4.88
N ARG A 23 24.63 -8.35 3.90
CA ARG A 23 24.17 -8.73 2.54
C ARG A 23 22.79 -9.37 2.47
N SER A 24 22.04 -9.43 3.58
CA SER A 24 20.62 -9.79 3.53
C SER A 24 19.86 -8.88 2.55
N THR A 25 18.94 -9.47 1.81
CA THR A 25 18.10 -8.81 0.81
C THR A 25 16.73 -8.51 1.39
N ILE A 26 16.32 -7.25 1.28
CA ILE A 26 15.12 -6.69 1.90
C ILE A 26 14.19 -6.20 0.79
N ALA A 27 12.95 -6.66 0.79
CA ALA A 27 11.92 -6.12 -0.09
C ALA A 27 11.37 -4.84 0.54
N VAL A 28 11.38 -3.74 -0.21
CA VAL A 28 10.68 -2.51 0.19
C VAL A 28 9.50 -2.34 -0.75
N VAL A 29 8.29 -2.38 -0.21
CA VAL A 29 7.06 -2.19 -1.00
C VAL A 29 6.47 -0.84 -0.67
N THR A 30 6.11 -0.07 -1.69
CA THR A 30 5.46 1.23 -1.51
C THR A 30 4.10 1.27 -2.17
N LEU A 31 3.15 2.00 -1.59
CA LEU A 31 1.87 2.29 -2.22
C LEU A 31 1.63 3.79 -2.19
N LEU A 32 1.48 4.40 -3.38
CA LEU A 32 0.97 5.75 -3.55
C LEU A 32 -0.52 5.71 -3.93
N GLY A 33 -1.38 6.30 -3.10
CA GLY A 33 -2.83 6.27 -3.31
C GLY A 33 -3.51 7.61 -3.05
N SER A 34 -4.76 7.76 -3.51
CA SER A 34 -5.59 8.89 -3.05
C SER A 34 -6.03 8.69 -1.61
N LEU A 35 -6.27 7.43 -1.20
CA LEU A 35 -6.57 7.01 0.18
C LEU A 35 -7.58 7.91 0.90
N CYS A 36 -8.74 8.08 0.28
CA CYS A 36 -9.77 9.02 0.73
C CYS A 36 -11.13 8.32 0.95
N PRO A 37 -11.30 7.57 2.06
CA PRO A 37 -10.28 7.23 3.07
C PRO A 37 -9.43 6.01 2.67
N ILE A 38 -8.35 5.73 3.41
CA ILE A 38 -7.71 4.40 3.40
C ILE A 38 -8.73 3.34 3.84
N THR A 39 -8.60 2.12 3.32
CA THR A 39 -9.51 0.99 3.59
C THR A 39 -8.73 -0.24 4.02
N LYS A 40 -9.42 -1.23 4.58
CA LYS A 40 -8.83 -2.54 4.95
C LYS A 40 -8.09 -3.21 3.80
N ALA A 41 -8.58 -3.09 2.57
CA ALA A 41 -7.92 -3.66 1.39
C ALA A 41 -6.52 -3.08 1.14
N HIS A 42 -6.26 -1.82 1.52
CA HIS A 42 -4.93 -1.23 1.36
C HIS A 42 -3.92 -1.84 2.33
N VAL A 43 -4.29 -2.05 3.59
CA VAL A 43 -3.41 -2.70 4.57
C VAL A 43 -3.27 -4.19 4.26
N GLN A 44 -4.37 -4.86 3.89
CA GLN A 44 -4.34 -6.26 3.47
C GLN A 44 -3.40 -6.48 2.28
N ALA A 45 -3.30 -5.52 1.36
CA ALA A 45 -2.34 -5.59 0.25
C ALA A 45 -0.90 -5.80 0.73
N PHE A 46 -0.49 -5.09 1.78
CA PHE A 46 0.84 -5.24 2.38
C PHE A 46 0.99 -6.56 3.14
N VAL A 47 -0.05 -7.01 3.83
CA VAL A 47 -0.04 -8.31 4.52
C VAL A 47 0.17 -9.45 3.51
N GLU A 48 -0.54 -9.42 2.39
CA GLU A 48 -0.35 -10.40 1.30
C GLU A 48 0.99 -10.24 0.60
N ALA A 49 1.47 -9.01 0.39
CA ALA A 49 2.82 -8.77 -0.13
C ALA A 49 3.89 -9.41 0.78
N ARG A 50 3.76 -9.23 2.09
CA ARG A 50 4.68 -9.82 3.07
C ARG A 50 4.64 -11.35 3.03
N ARG A 51 3.46 -11.97 2.91
CA ARG A 51 3.33 -13.43 2.73
C ARG A 51 3.98 -13.93 1.44
N LEU A 52 3.90 -13.15 0.37
CA LEU A 52 4.53 -13.47 -0.91
C LEU A 52 6.06 -13.44 -0.80
N PHE A 53 6.63 -12.42 -0.16
CA PHE A 53 8.08 -12.25 -0.06
C PHE A 53 8.73 -13.06 1.08
N LEU A 54 7.99 -13.37 2.14
CA LEU A 54 8.47 -14.10 3.32
C LEU A 54 7.61 -15.35 3.58
N PRO A 55 7.63 -16.34 2.68
CA PRO A 55 6.82 -17.55 2.82
C PRO A 55 7.23 -18.34 4.07
N SER A 56 6.25 -18.69 4.90
CA SER A 56 6.51 -19.31 6.22
C SER A 56 6.77 -20.83 6.16
N ASN A 57 6.45 -21.53 5.06
CA ASN A 57 6.36 -22.99 5.01
C ASN A 57 6.78 -23.63 3.66
N ASP A 58 7.91 -23.25 3.05
CA ASP A 58 8.41 -23.79 1.74
C ASP A 58 7.45 -23.67 0.53
N GLU A 59 6.21 -23.20 0.72
CA GLU A 59 5.31 -22.80 -0.35
C GLU A 59 5.79 -21.45 -0.89
N ASN A 60 6.67 -21.49 -1.90
CA ASN A 60 7.06 -20.31 -2.63
C ASN A 60 5.85 -19.77 -3.40
N MET A 61 5.19 -18.76 -2.84
CA MET A 61 4.06 -18.05 -3.46
C MET A 61 4.53 -16.99 -4.48
N GLY A 62 5.83 -16.69 -4.51
CA GLY A 62 6.44 -15.79 -5.47
C GLY A 62 6.68 -16.44 -6.84
N PRO A 63 6.87 -15.64 -7.91
CA PRO A 63 7.24 -16.16 -9.21
C PRO A 63 8.57 -16.94 -9.14
N PRO A 64 8.73 -18.00 -9.96
CA PRO A 64 9.99 -18.72 -10.05
C PRO A 64 11.14 -17.77 -10.41
N GLY A 65 12.22 -17.82 -9.64
CA GLY A 65 13.42 -16.99 -9.87
C GLY A 65 13.47 -15.68 -9.07
N LEU A 66 12.41 -15.35 -8.32
CA LEU A 66 12.43 -14.22 -7.40
C LEU A 66 13.52 -14.41 -6.32
N GLU A 67 14.20 -13.32 -5.95
CA GLU A 67 15.22 -13.35 -4.91
C GLU A 67 14.64 -13.81 -3.56
N THR A 68 15.48 -14.45 -2.74
CA THR A 68 15.10 -14.78 -1.35
C THR A 68 15.25 -13.53 -0.49
N PHE A 69 14.15 -13.08 0.09
CA PHE A 69 14.14 -11.95 1.01
C PHE A 69 14.21 -12.43 2.47
N GLN A 70 14.99 -11.73 3.30
CA GLN A 70 15.05 -11.97 4.74
C GLN A 70 14.01 -11.13 5.49
N GLU A 71 13.60 -10.01 4.90
CA GLU A 71 12.58 -9.13 5.47
C GLU A 71 11.88 -8.33 4.36
N MET A 72 10.68 -7.84 4.67
CA MET A 72 9.87 -6.98 3.83
C MET A 72 9.35 -5.79 4.66
N ILE A 73 9.58 -4.57 4.19
CA ILE A 73 9.10 -3.33 4.82
C ILE A 73 8.11 -2.64 3.87
N GLY A 74 7.03 -2.10 4.42
CA GLY A 74 5.95 -1.44 3.67
C GLY A 74 5.84 0.04 3.96
N PHE A 75 5.70 0.87 2.93
CA PHE A 75 5.41 2.30 3.11
C PHE A 75 4.20 2.76 2.30
N ILE A 76 3.39 3.61 2.92
CA ILE A 76 2.23 4.22 2.28
C ILE A 76 2.46 5.72 2.15
N SER A 77 2.32 6.24 0.94
CA SER A 77 2.28 7.67 0.65
C SER A 77 0.92 8.06 0.07
N VAL A 78 0.55 9.32 0.27
CA VAL A 78 -0.72 9.86 -0.23
C VAL A 78 -0.45 10.87 -1.34
N ASN A 79 -1.31 10.89 -2.37
CA ASN A 79 -1.23 11.88 -3.44
C ASN A 79 -1.42 13.30 -2.88
N PRO A 80 -0.84 14.34 -3.52
CA PRO A 80 -1.06 15.73 -3.11
C PRO A 80 -2.52 16.15 -3.33
N ASP A 81 -2.99 17.14 -2.56
CA ASP A 81 -4.39 17.61 -2.60
C ASP A 81 -4.83 18.06 -3.99
N SER A 82 -3.95 18.70 -4.75
CA SER A 82 -4.24 19.12 -6.13
C SER A 82 -4.57 17.94 -7.05
N TYR A 83 -3.91 16.79 -6.87
CA TYR A 83 -4.21 15.57 -7.62
C TYR A 83 -5.56 15.00 -7.20
N VAL A 84 -5.83 14.94 -5.90
CA VAL A 84 -7.07 14.35 -5.37
C VAL A 84 -8.28 15.21 -5.70
N ALA A 85 -8.20 16.54 -5.58
CA ALA A 85 -9.25 17.47 -5.97
C ALA A 85 -9.66 17.28 -7.43
N ARG A 86 -8.70 17.27 -8.36
CA ARG A 86 -8.96 17.03 -9.79
C ARG A 86 -9.59 15.65 -10.05
N LYS A 87 -9.20 14.62 -9.27
CA LYS A 87 -9.80 13.29 -9.38
C LYS A 87 -11.26 13.29 -8.93
N PHE A 88 -11.58 14.00 -7.85
CA PHE A 88 -12.94 14.15 -7.33
C PHE A 88 -13.83 14.93 -8.30
N GLU A 89 -13.35 16.06 -8.81
CA GLU A 89 -14.05 16.86 -9.84
C GLU A 89 -14.42 16.01 -11.07
N ARG A 90 -13.47 15.21 -11.57
CA ARG A 90 -13.71 14.33 -12.73
C ARG A 90 -14.74 13.24 -12.44
N ASN A 91 -14.85 12.79 -11.19
CA ASN A 91 -15.75 11.73 -10.78
C ASN A 91 -17.11 12.25 -10.31
N GLY A 92 -17.29 13.57 -10.15
CA GLY A 92 -18.51 14.17 -9.59
C GLY A 92 -18.63 13.99 -8.06
N ASP A 93 -17.54 13.65 -7.38
CA ASP A 93 -17.49 13.55 -5.91
C ASP A 93 -17.30 14.94 -5.30
N THR A 94 -18.04 15.26 -4.24
CA THR A 94 -17.93 16.55 -3.55
C THR A 94 -17.21 16.38 -2.22
N LEU A 95 -16.00 16.95 -2.12
CA LEU A 95 -15.13 17.07 -0.93
C LEU A 95 -14.15 15.91 -0.69
N PRO A 96 -12.89 16.04 -1.17
CA PRO A 96 -11.81 15.18 -0.72
C PRO A 96 -11.32 15.57 0.68
N LEU A 97 -10.84 14.58 1.44
CA LEU A 97 -10.02 14.80 2.62
C LEU A 97 -8.70 15.47 2.22
N THR A 98 -8.20 16.35 3.08
CA THR A 98 -6.90 17.03 2.92
C THR A 98 -5.73 16.05 3.04
N TYR A 99 -4.53 16.49 2.67
CA TYR A 99 -3.33 15.67 2.74
C TYR A 99 -3.07 15.17 4.16
N ASP A 100 -3.09 16.08 5.14
CA ASP A 100 -2.82 15.78 6.55
C ASP A 100 -3.88 14.83 7.14
N GLU A 101 -5.15 15.01 6.78
CA GLU A 101 -6.23 14.10 7.18
C GLU A 101 -6.00 12.69 6.63
N ARG A 102 -5.57 12.58 5.36
CA ARG A 102 -5.31 11.28 4.73
C ARG A 102 -4.08 10.59 5.31
N VAL A 103 -3.00 11.33 5.59
CA VAL A 103 -1.83 10.78 6.31
C VAL A 103 -2.22 10.31 7.71
N THR A 104 -3.01 11.11 8.44
CA THR A 104 -3.52 10.72 9.76
C THR A 104 -4.30 9.40 9.70
N LEU A 105 -5.16 9.23 8.69
CA LEU A 105 -5.90 7.99 8.52
C LEU A 105 -5.01 6.80 8.18
N VAL A 106 -3.92 6.99 7.42
CA VAL A 106 -2.92 5.95 7.16
C VAL A 106 -2.25 5.49 8.46
N GLU A 107 -1.80 6.44 9.30
CA GLU A 107 -1.18 6.12 10.58
C GLU A 107 -2.14 5.37 11.51
N LEU A 108 -3.41 5.79 11.56
CA LEU A 108 -4.46 5.09 12.32
C LEU A 108 -4.69 3.67 11.79
N ALA A 109 -4.75 3.48 10.47
CA ALA A 109 -4.94 2.16 9.87
C ALA A 109 -3.79 1.19 10.19
N ILE A 110 -2.55 1.66 10.10
CA ILE A 110 -1.36 0.85 10.37
C ILE A 110 -1.28 0.46 11.85
N SER A 111 -1.57 1.41 12.74
CA SER A 111 -1.53 1.19 14.20
C SER A 111 -2.62 0.21 14.66
N ASP A 112 -3.81 0.29 14.05
CA ASP A 112 -4.98 -0.52 14.43
C ASP A 112 -4.93 -1.95 13.86
N ALA A 113 -4.23 -2.16 12.75
CA ALA A 113 -4.14 -3.45 12.06
C ALA A 113 -3.24 -4.48 12.77
N GLY A 114 -3.43 -4.72 14.07
CA GLY A 114 -2.71 -5.75 14.80
C GLY A 114 -1.21 -5.44 15.01
N HIS A 115 -0.85 -4.15 15.02
CA HIS A 115 0.53 -3.64 15.16
C HIS A 115 1.47 -4.21 14.09
N HIS A 116 1.65 -3.47 12.99
CA HIS A 116 2.58 -3.83 11.92
C HIS A 116 3.87 -3.00 12.03
N PRO A 117 4.86 -3.40 12.86
CA PRO A 117 6.10 -2.63 13.08
C PRO A 117 6.98 -2.51 11.83
N TRP A 118 6.64 -3.26 10.78
CA TRP A 118 7.29 -3.27 9.46
C TRP A 118 6.56 -2.38 8.44
N MET A 119 5.55 -1.62 8.86
CA MET A 119 4.81 -0.69 8.01
C MET A 119 4.91 0.76 8.52
N GLY A 120 4.94 1.72 7.60
CA GLY A 120 4.92 3.14 7.93
C GLY A 120 4.24 4.02 6.89
N ALA A 121 3.99 5.27 7.27
CA ALA A 121 3.66 6.32 6.32
C ALA A 121 4.94 7.02 5.84
N GLU A 122 4.95 7.49 4.59
CA GLU A 122 6.03 8.31 4.05
C GLU A 122 5.47 9.50 3.26
N GLU A 123 6.28 10.58 3.17
CA GLU A 123 5.88 11.80 2.46
C GLU A 123 5.92 11.60 0.94
N PHE A 124 7.03 11.05 0.44
CA PHE A 124 7.24 10.78 -0.98
C PHE A 124 7.53 9.31 -1.24
N GLU A 125 6.83 8.73 -2.22
CA GLU A 125 6.97 7.32 -2.58
C GLU A 125 8.45 6.94 -2.82
N GLY A 126 8.96 5.99 -2.04
CA GLY A 126 10.31 5.45 -2.17
C GLY A 126 11.41 6.30 -1.52
N GLU A 127 11.09 7.42 -0.88
CA GLU A 127 12.07 8.20 -0.13
C GLU A 127 12.65 7.40 1.03
N THR A 128 11.79 6.71 1.79
CA THR A 128 12.22 5.97 2.98
C THR A 128 13.16 4.82 2.61
N CYS A 129 12.96 4.20 1.44
CA CYS A 129 13.89 3.20 0.89
C CYS A 129 15.31 3.76 0.75
N ARG A 130 15.47 4.98 0.23
CA ARG A 130 16.79 5.62 0.10
C ARG A 130 17.40 5.95 1.46
N THR A 131 16.57 6.33 2.44
CA THR A 131 17.03 6.58 3.81
C THR A 131 17.52 5.29 4.47
N LEU A 132 16.78 4.19 4.32
CA LEU A 132 17.19 2.86 4.81
C LEU A 132 18.49 2.38 4.16
N GLN A 133 18.65 2.54 2.84
CA GLN A 133 19.89 2.21 2.12
C GLN A 133 21.11 2.97 2.65
N ARG A 134 20.95 4.23 3.08
CA ARG A 134 22.05 5.01 3.70
C ARG A 134 22.34 4.57 5.13
N HIS A 135 21.31 4.19 5.88
CA HIS A 135 21.45 3.78 7.28
C HIS A 135 22.03 2.36 7.41
N PHE A 136 21.69 1.46 6.49
CA PHE A 136 22.16 0.07 6.47
C PHE A 136 22.91 -0.23 5.17
N PRO A 137 24.13 0.31 4.98
CA PRO A 137 24.88 0.16 3.73
C PRO A 137 25.30 -1.29 3.43
N ASN A 138 25.25 -2.17 4.43
CA ASN A 138 25.58 -3.59 4.27
C ASN A 138 24.38 -4.45 3.83
N LEU A 139 23.16 -3.91 3.83
CA LEU A 139 21.95 -4.62 3.39
C LEU A 139 21.62 -4.28 1.94
N ASN A 140 20.95 -5.21 1.25
CA ASN A 140 20.51 -5.04 -0.14
C ASN A 140 19.02 -4.72 -0.18
N PHE A 141 18.63 -3.52 -0.60
CA PHE A 141 17.22 -3.14 -0.68
C PHE A 141 16.70 -3.21 -2.12
N ILE A 142 15.62 -3.96 -2.34
CA ILE A 142 14.92 -4.06 -3.63
C ILE A 142 13.55 -3.40 -3.49
N HIS A 143 13.30 -2.36 -4.29
CA HIS A 143 12.08 -1.57 -4.22
C HIS A 143 11.03 -2.06 -5.22
N PHE A 144 9.79 -2.21 -4.75
CA PHE A 144 8.59 -2.52 -5.53
C PHE A 144 7.52 -1.45 -5.33
N THR A 145 7.01 -0.89 -6.43
CA THR A 145 5.81 -0.07 -6.42
C THR A 145 4.58 -0.97 -6.48
N MET A 146 3.72 -0.86 -5.46
CA MET A 146 2.50 -1.65 -5.34
C MET A 146 1.29 -0.92 -5.92
N ASN A 147 0.56 -1.58 -6.82
CA ASN A 147 -0.66 -1.05 -7.42
C ASN A 147 -1.77 -2.12 -7.47
N GLY A 148 -3.02 -1.71 -7.60
CA GLY A 148 -4.13 -2.61 -7.90
C GLY A 148 -4.19 -2.95 -9.39
N ALA A 149 -4.69 -4.15 -9.72
CA ALA A 149 -4.84 -4.60 -11.10
C ALA A 149 -5.70 -3.66 -11.97
N ASP A 150 -6.72 -3.02 -11.39
CA ASP A 150 -7.58 -2.03 -12.06
C ASP A 150 -6.80 -0.81 -12.56
N ASP A 151 -5.95 -0.25 -11.69
CA ASP A 151 -5.10 0.90 -12.01
C ASP A 151 -3.99 0.54 -13.00
N VAL A 152 -3.39 -0.64 -12.82
CA VAL A 152 -2.38 -1.18 -13.75
C VAL A 152 -2.98 -1.41 -15.13
N LEU A 153 -4.19 -1.96 -15.22
CA LEU A 153 -4.90 -2.18 -16.47
C LEU A 153 -5.24 -0.88 -17.19
N ARG A 154 -5.81 0.08 -16.45
CA ARG A 154 -6.20 1.39 -16.97
C ARG A 154 -5.01 2.15 -17.56
N HIS A 155 -3.86 2.08 -16.91
CA HIS A 155 -2.69 2.88 -17.28
C HIS A 155 -1.58 2.07 -17.99
N ARG A 156 -1.80 0.77 -18.20
CA ARG A 156 -0.82 -0.16 -18.80
C ARG A 156 0.52 -0.14 -18.07
N LYS A 157 0.49 -0.08 -16.73
CA LYS A 157 1.68 0.15 -15.90
C LYS A 157 2.73 -0.96 -16.00
N TRP A 158 2.35 -2.16 -16.45
CA TRP A 158 3.31 -3.22 -16.76
C TRP A 158 4.38 -2.80 -17.78
N ARG A 159 4.10 -1.81 -18.64
CA ARG A 159 5.08 -1.25 -19.58
C ARG A 159 6.19 -0.44 -18.90
N TRP A 160 5.99 -0.04 -17.66
CA TRP A 160 6.95 0.74 -16.89
C TRP A 160 7.88 -0.16 -16.08
N ALA A 161 7.55 -1.45 -15.98
CA ALA A 161 8.31 -2.44 -15.24
C ALA A 161 9.67 -2.68 -15.90
N ASN A 162 10.72 -2.54 -15.11
CA ASN A 162 12.09 -2.86 -15.51
C ASN A 162 12.95 -3.09 -14.27
N LYS A 163 14.23 -3.42 -14.46
CA LYS A 163 15.18 -3.70 -13.37
C LYS A 163 15.28 -2.61 -12.29
N ASN A 164 15.02 -1.35 -12.65
CA ASN A 164 15.10 -0.19 -11.76
C ASN A 164 13.71 0.28 -11.27
N ASN A 165 12.64 -0.36 -11.71
CA ASN A 165 11.27 0.01 -11.39
C ASN A 165 10.41 -1.26 -11.39
N ARG A 166 10.47 -2.00 -10.27
CA ARG A 166 9.73 -3.26 -10.13
C ARG A 166 8.33 -3.00 -9.60
N PHE A 167 7.37 -3.78 -10.05
CA PHE A 167 5.97 -3.66 -9.66
C PHE A 167 5.51 -4.89 -8.90
N LEU A 168 4.71 -4.66 -7.86
CA LEU A 168 3.84 -5.65 -7.26
C LEU A 168 2.40 -5.26 -7.58
N THR A 169 1.70 -6.07 -8.36
CA THR A 169 0.32 -5.79 -8.76
C THR A 169 -0.64 -6.70 -8.01
N MET A 170 -1.40 -6.16 -7.07
CA MET A 170 -2.40 -6.91 -6.34
C MET A 170 -3.63 -7.15 -7.21
N GLY A 171 -4.06 -8.41 -7.29
CA GLY A 171 -5.19 -8.83 -8.11
C GLY A 171 -6.50 -8.17 -7.70
N ARG A 172 -7.39 -8.01 -8.67
CA ARG A 172 -8.78 -7.57 -8.51
C ARG A 172 -9.67 -8.41 -9.40
N LYS A 173 -10.77 -8.91 -8.84
CA LYS A 173 -11.74 -9.73 -9.55
C LYS A 173 -12.15 -9.07 -10.86
N GLY A 174 -11.96 -9.79 -11.96
CA GLY A 174 -12.30 -9.33 -13.31
C GLY A 174 -11.19 -8.58 -14.05
N ASP A 175 -10.12 -8.17 -13.38
CA ASP A 175 -8.98 -7.46 -14.01
C ASP A 175 -7.66 -8.24 -13.93
N THR A 176 -7.47 -9.10 -12.92
CA THR A 176 -6.24 -9.87 -12.69
C THR A 176 -5.76 -10.62 -13.93
N GLU A 177 -6.62 -11.45 -14.53
CA GLU A 177 -6.27 -12.25 -15.72
C GLU A 177 -5.92 -11.35 -16.91
N LYS A 178 -6.67 -10.26 -17.11
CA LYS A 178 -6.43 -9.31 -18.20
C LYS A 178 -5.05 -8.65 -18.07
N VAL A 179 -4.65 -8.30 -16.85
CA VAL A 179 -3.32 -7.71 -16.58
C VAL A 179 -2.22 -8.75 -16.82
N ALA A 180 -2.39 -9.97 -16.29
CA ALA A 180 -1.41 -11.04 -16.46
C ALA A 180 -1.18 -11.36 -17.95
N GLU A 181 -2.26 -11.52 -18.73
CA GLU A 181 -2.19 -11.75 -20.17
C GLU A 181 -1.57 -10.56 -20.93
N ALA A 182 -1.89 -9.33 -20.53
CA ALA A 182 -1.34 -8.13 -21.18
C ALA A 182 0.16 -7.97 -20.91
N ALA A 183 0.61 -8.26 -19.69
CA ALA A 183 2.03 -8.26 -19.32
C ALA A 183 2.79 -9.38 -20.05
N ALA A 184 2.23 -10.60 -20.07
CA ALA A 184 2.83 -11.74 -20.77
C ALA A 184 2.97 -11.49 -22.28
N ARG A 185 1.91 -10.98 -22.93
CA ARG A 185 1.95 -10.61 -24.36
C ARG A 185 2.96 -9.50 -24.67
N ALA A 186 3.23 -8.63 -23.70
CA ALA A 186 4.23 -7.57 -23.84
C ALA A 186 5.66 -8.06 -23.55
N GLY A 187 5.85 -9.33 -23.17
CA GLY A 187 7.15 -9.90 -22.84
C GLY A 187 7.79 -9.28 -21.60
N VAL A 188 6.97 -8.81 -20.65
CA VAL A 188 7.48 -8.21 -19.40
C VAL A 188 8.15 -9.31 -18.57
N ASN A 189 9.36 -9.03 -18.07
CA ASN A 189 10.07 -9.97 -17.20
C ASN A 189 9.27 -10.14 -15.89
N PRO A 190 8.90 -11.38 -15.51
CA PRO A 190 8.20 -11.66 -14.25
C PRO A 190 8.98 -11.20 -13.00
N ASP A 191 10.30 -11.07 -13.05
CA ASP A 191 11.11 -10.56 -11.92
C ASP A 191 10.86 -9.06 -11.65
N PHE A 192 10.38 -8.33 -12.66
CA PHE A 192 10.13 -6.88 -12.58
C PHE A 192 8.66 -6.55 -12.46
N PHE A 193 7.77 -7.52 -12.69
CA PHE A 193 6.33 -7.35 -12.64
C PHE A 193 5.69 -8.58 -12.01
N ILE A 194 5.47 -8.49 -10.70
CA ILE A 194 4.91 -9.56 -9.89
C ILE A 194 3.40 -9.38 -9.79
N MET A 195 2.65 -10.45 -10.02
CA MET A 195 1.22 -10.49 -9.72
C MET A 195 1.04 -11.07 -8.30
N GLY A 196 0.43 -10.29 -7.42
CA GLY A 196 -0.03 -10.74 -6.11
C GLY A 196 -1.42 -11.37 -6.16
N THR A 197 -1.87 -11.86 -5.01
CA THR A 197 -3.22 -12.46 -4.87
C THR A 197 -4.34 -11.46 -5.15
N GLU A 198 -5.53 -11.97 -5.45
CA GLU A 198 -6.73 -11.14 -5.53
C GLU A 198 -7.15 -10.65 -4.14
N LEU A 199 -7.36 -9.34 -4.01
CA LEU A 199 -7.83 -8.74 -2.76
C LEU A 199 -9.36 -8.61 -2.73
N PRO A 200 -9.97 -8.55 -1.52
CA PRO A 200 -11.38 -8.23 -1.36
C PRO A 200 -11.76 -6.95 -2.09
N ASP A 201 -12.98 -6.95 -2.65
CA ASP A 201 -13.49 -5.80 -3.41
C ASP A 201 -13.96 -4.67 -2.50
N ILE A 202 -13.00 -3.99 -1.89
CA ILE A 202 -13.21 -2.81 -1.05
C ILE A 202 -12.54 -1.63 -1.75
N SER A 203 -13.31 -0.54 -1.94
CA SER A 203 -12.82 0.70 -2.53
C SER A 203 -13.14 1.90 -1.65
N SER A 204 -12.31 2.94 -1.73
CA SER A 204 -12.56 4.21 -1.02
C SER A 204 -13.85 4.88 -1.49
N THR A 205 -14.24 4.72 -2.76
CA THR A 205 -15.50 5.28 -3.28
C THR A 205 -16.70 4.64 -2.59
N ALA A 206 -16.76 3.31 -2.54
CA ALA A 206 -17.84 2.62 -1.84
C ALA A 206 -17.83 2.97 -0.34
N ALA A 207 -16.66 3.10 0.29
CA ALA A 207 -16.57 3.52 1.69
C ALA A 207 -17.17 4.92 1.92
N ARG A 208 -16.97 5.88 1.00
CA ARG A 208 -17.60 7.21 1.08
C ARG A 208 -19.12 7.14 0.97
N GLU A 209 -19.65 6.33 0.07
CA GLU A 209 -21.11 6.14 -0.08
C GLU A 209 -21.76 5.57 1.19
N VAL A 210 -21.06 4.66 1.87
CA VAL A 210 -21.51 4.09 3.15
C VAL A 210 -21.34 5.10 4.29
N LEU A 211 -20.25 5.89 4.31
CA LEU A 211 -20.04 6.98 5.27
C LEU A 211 -21.18 8.00 5.24
N LEU A 212 -21.64 8.39 4.05
CA LEU A 212 -22.78 9.31 3.90
C LEU A 212 -24.08 8.75 4.50
N LYS A 213 -24.23 7.43 4.56
CA LYS A 213 -25.37 6.74 5.18
C LYS A 213 -25.15 6.47 6.66
N ARG A 214 -23.93 6.69 7.18
CA ARG A 214 -23.49 6.37 8.54
C ARG A 214 -23.78 4.92 8.95
N ASP A 215 -23.74 4.01 7.99
CA ASP A 215 -23.97 2.57 8.20
C ASP A 215 -22.72 1.93 8.81
N ARG A 216 -22.69 1.86 10.14
CA ARG A 216 -21.55 1.37 10.93
C ARG A 216 -21.19 -0.07 10.61
N ASP A 217 -22.17 -0.93 10.37
CA ASP A 217 -21.94 -2.35 10.12
C ASP A 217 -21.21 -2.52 8.79
N ALA A 218 -21.70 -1.87 7.72
CA ALA A 218 -21.02 -1.88 6.44
C ALA A 218 -19.63 -1.20 6.50
N LEU A 219 -19.47 -0.12 7.25
CA LEU A 219 -18.16 0.52 7.43
C LEU A 219 -17.15 -0.38 8.15
N SER A 220 -17.62 -1.19 9.11
CA SER A 220 -16.76 -2.10 9.86
C SER A 220 -16.14 -3.18 8.95
N GLU A 221 -16.79 -3.54 7.85
CA GLU A 221 -16.26 -4.46 6.83
C GLU A 221 -15.21 -3.79 5.92
N MET A 222 -15.25 -2.46 5.79
CA MET A 222 -14.46 -1.72 4.80
C MET A 222 -13.26 -0.97 5.42
N LEU A 223 -13.40 -0.48 6.64
CA LEU A 223 -12.45 0.41 7.31
C LEU A 223 -11.91 -0.21 8.58
N HIS A 224 -10.70 0.19 8.97
CA HIS A 224 -10.15 -0.15 10.28
C HIS A 224 -10.96 0.58 11.37
N PRO A 225 -11.26 -0.04 12.53
CA PRO A 225 -11.98 0.59 13.64
C PRO A 225 -11.61 2.05 13.92
N ASN A 226 -10.31 2.36 14.07
CA ASN A 226 -9.88 3.73 14.37
C ASN A 226 -10.10 4.71 13.20
N VAL A 227 -9.97 4.23 11.96
CA VAL A 227 -10.28 5.01 10.76
C VAL A 227 -11.77 5.27 10.66
N MET A 228 -12.61 4.26 10.93
CA MET A 228 -14.06 4.36 10.92
C MET A 228 -14.54 5.40 11.93
N GLU A 229 -14.11 5.30 13.20
CA GLU A 229 -14.52 6.26 14.23
C GLU A 229 -14.07 7.68 13.90
N TRP A 230 -12.84 7.85 13.40
CA TRP A 230 -12.35 9.15 12.95
C TRP A 230 -13.26 9.72 11.84
N CYS A 231 -13.59 8.91 10.81
CA CYS A 231 -14.43 9.36 9.71
C CYS A 231 -15.86 9.70 10.17
N LEU A 232 -16.46 8.91 11.05
CA LEU A 232 -17.82 9.15 11.56
C LEU A 232 -17.91 10.40 12.44
N GLY A 233 -16.83 10.78 13.11
CA GLY A 233 -16.71 12.03 13.85
C GLY A 233 -16.32 13.24 13.00
N HIS A 234 -16.01 13.05 11.70
CA HIS A 234 -15.53 14.12 10.83
C HIS A 234 -16.67 14.86 10.14
N LYS A 235 -16.62 16.20 10.20
CA LYS A 235 -17.64 17.12 9.64
C LYS A 235 -18.00 16.92 8.15
N TYR A 236 -17.15 16.28 7.36
CA TYR A 236 -17.39 16.08 5.92
C TYR A 236 -18.38 14.94 5.64
N TRP A 237 -18.54 14.03 6.60
CA TRP A 237 -19.45 12.89 6.51
C TRP A 237 -20.64 13.06 7.46
N ASP A 238 -20.86 14.28 7.96
CA ASP A 238 -22.00 14.64 8.77
C ASP A 238 -23.08 15.25 7.87
N PRO A 239 -24.26 14.61 7.73
CA PRO A 239 -25.36 15.17 6.96
C PRO A 239 -26.08 16.34 7.65
N SER A 240 -25.65 16.77 8.84
CA SER A 240 -26.28 17.84 9.64
C SER A 240 -25.90 19.26 9.22
#